data_AF-A0A1J5PF18-F1
#
_entry.id   AF-A0A1J5PF18-F1
#
_cell.length_a   1.000
_cell.length_b   1.000
_cell.length_c   1.000
_cell.angle_alpha   90.00
_cell.angle_beta   90.00
_cell.angle_gamma   90.00
#
_symmetry.space_group_name_H-M   'P 1'
#
loop_
_entity.id
_entity.type
_entity.pdbx_description
1 polymer ?
#
loop_
_entity_poly.entity_id
_entity_poly.type
_entity_poly.pdbx_seq_one_letter_code
_entity_poly.pdbx_strand_id
1 'polypeptide(L)'
;MQNKPDCASTEQLKMDRELADALDAMDQGFLWLDENLLVKRHNRAYCQLLEIAEIDQFVGRPYSELLQFLLERGEFVESDDLDSFVAERMLAMQRGELLSLEHVRPNGRVLRVSAVPLPPGGYIYTYLDNTRESQAQEKMLRNTKATVVAMANFAEHRDTDTGVHVLRVARLVGLTARKLKRNSQFTDIVDEAFIEHVGTASILHDVGKISTPDRILLKAGPLSEEEWGVIKLHAAVGAQLLRQAHLMVGESAYLQIGAEIALTHHEWFNGNGYPAGLAGENIPLSGRICAIADVFDALMSRRPYKAPWSAEQAVALIRKQSGTQFDPVVVNAFVEVIQERETVSLVQWSDSMSVGNLHIDEQHNILIDTINQLASAESQNDRAVVSMIIDELVSYAVFHFQYEEQLMEAGGYPEFDKHRRIHQSFVEWITNMREEFIFHRRAQFGERILNFLRDWLCTHILGEDQRYRTYINN
;
A
#
# COMPACT_ATOMS: atom_id res chain seq x y z
N MET A 1 41.36 -26.07 63.94
CA MET A 1 40.91 -25.04 62.98
C MET A 1 39.81 -25.66 62.15
N GLN A 2 38.54 -25.40 62.50
CA GLN A 2 37.39 -25.78 61.66
C GLN A 2 37.19 -24.65 60.64
N ASN A 3 37.30 -24.99 59.35
CA ASN A 3 36.99 -24.09 58.24
C ASN A 3 35.54 -23.63 58.37
N LYS A 4 35.34 -22.33 58.61
CA LYS A 4 34.06 -21.68 58.30
C LYS A 4 33.85 -21.81 56.77
N PRO A 5 32.68 -22.29 56.30
CA PRO A 5 32.35 -22.18 54.89
C PRO A 5 32.30 -20.70 54.51
N ASP A 6 32.79 -20.42 53.32
CA ASP A 6 33.10 -19.09 52.79
C ASP A 6 31.81 -18.31 52.53
N CYS A 7 31.40 -17.48 53.51
CA CYS A 7 30.12 -16.76 53.54
C CYS A 7 29.90 -15.88 52.28
N ALA A 8 30.97 -15.33 51.70
CA ALA A 8 30.93 -14.51 50.49
C ALA A 8 30.51 -15.29 49.24
N SER A 9 30.94 -16.55 49.11
CA SER A 9 30.57 -17.42 47.98
C SER A 9 29.07 -17.78 47.99
N THR A 10 28.48 -17.88 49.19
CA THR A 10 27.08 -18.27 49.38
C THR A 10 26.12 -17.11 49.10
N GLU A 11 26.51 -15.88 49.44
CA GLU A 11 25.76 -14.66 49.12
C GLU A 11 25.78 -14.34 47.61
N GLN A 12 26.93 -14.53 46.95
CA GLN A 12 27.06 -14.34 45.50
C GLN A 12 26.14 -15.31 44.72
N LEU A 13 26.19 -16.60 45.06
CA LEU A 13 25.33 -17.63 44.45
C LEU A 13 23.84 -17.36 44.67
N LYS A 14 23.48 -16.80 45.83
CA LYS A 14 22.10 -16.42 46.14
C LYS A 14 21.66 -15.24 45.28
N MET A 15 22.49 -14.22 45.13
CA MET A 15 22.19 -13.04 44.32
C MET A 15 22.08 -13.37 42.82
N ASP A 16 22.94 -14.27 42.31
CA ASP A 16 22.88 -14.74 40.92
C ASP A 16 21.62 -15.55 40.60
N ARG A 17 21.09 -16.26 41.62
CA ARG A 17 19.84 -17.01 41.55
C ARG A 17 18.62 -16.09 41.62
N GLU A 18 18.62 -15.13 42.55
CA GLU A 18 17.55 -14.12 42.64
C GLU A 18 17.45 -13.29 41.34
N LEU A 19 18.59 -12.96 40.73
CA LEU A 19 18.62 -12.31 39.42
C LEU A 19 18.11 -13.23 38.29
N ALA A 20 18.43 -14.53 38.33
CA ALA A 20 17.90 -15.50 37.36
C ALA A 20 16.37 -15.57 37.45
N ASP A 21 15.85 -15.76 38.66
CA ASP A 21 14.42 -15.88 38.92
C ASP A 21 13.68 -14.58 38.53
N ALA A 22 14.29 -13.41 38.77
CA ALA A 22 13.74 -12.12 38.37
C ALA A 22 13.69 -11.96 36.84
N LEU A 23 14.74 -12.34 36.11
CA LEU A 23 14.77 -12.30 34.65
C LEU A 23 13.78 -13.31 34.02
N ASP A 24 13.64 -14.49 34.61
CA ASP A 24 12.70 -15.52 34.14
C ASP A 24 11.23 -15.20 34.44
N ALA A 25 10.96 -14.30 35.40
CA ALA A 25 9.62 -13.76 35.65
C ALA A 25 9.20 -12.70 34.63
N MET A 26 10.11 -12.21 33.78
CA MET A 26 9.80 -11.25 32.72
C MET A 26 9.15 -11.95 31.53
N ASP A 27 8.10 -11.33 30.97
CA ASP A 27 7.47 -11.79 29.71
C ASP A 27 8.29 -11.38 28.46
N GLN A 28 9.30 -10.52 28.64
CA GLN A 28 10.20 -10.09 27.58
C GLN A 28 11.39 -11.04 27.47
N GLY A 29 11.73 -11.43 26.25
CA GLY A 29 12.94 -12.21 26.02
C GLY A 29 14.18 -11.38 26.27
N PHE A 30 15.14 -11.98 26.95
CA PHE A 30 16.40 -11.35 27.34
C PHE A 30 17.57 -12.20 26.90
N LEU A 31 18.59 -11.57 26.32
CA LEU A 31 19.88 -12.17 25.99
C LEU A 31 20.99 -11.20 26.38
N TRP A 32 21.91 -11.65 27.23
CA TRP A 32 23.04 -10.86 27.70
C TRP A 32 24.33 -11.39 27.09
N LEU A 33 25.07 -10.49 26.44
CA LEU A 33 26.41 -10.70 25.95
C LEU A 33 27.42 -9.97 26.83
N ASP A 34 28.53 -10.63 27.16
CA ASP A 34 29.62 -10.01 27.91
C ASP A 34 30.48 -9.07 27.05
N GLU A 35 31.53 -8.50 27.64
CA GLU A 35 32.48 -7.60 26.97
C GLU A 35 33.23 -8.21 25.78
N ASN A 36 33.33 -9.54 25.73
CA ASN A 36 33.94 -10.28 24.63
C ASN A 36 32.89 -10.78 23.61
N LEU A 37 31.65 -10.31 23.74
CA LEU A 37 30.50 -10.72 22.94
C LEU A 37 30.23 -12.23 23.04
N LEU A 38 30.54 -12.85 24.18
CA LEU A 38 30.13 -14.21 24.49
C LEU A 38 28.72 -14.19 25.08
N VAL A 39 27.91 -15.19 24.74
CA VAL A 39 26.57 -15.35 25.30
C VAL A 39 26.69 -15.69 26.78
N LYS A 40 26.34 -14.75 27.65
CA LYS A 40 26.46 -14.93 29.11
C LYS A 40 25.24 -15.60 29.69
N ARG A 41 24.04 -15.18 29.27
CA ARG A 41 22.77 -15.69 29.78
C ARG A 41 21.61 -15.29 28.85
N HIS A 42 20.54 -16.05 28.91
CA HIS A 42 19.21 -15.68 28.43
C HIS A 42 18.15 -16.00 29.50
N ASN A 43 16.92 -15.57 29.29
CA ASN A 43 15.79 -15.98 30.14
C ASN A 43 14.84 -16.96 29.42
N ARG A 44 13.86 -17.48 30.14
CA ARG A 44 12.83 -18.38 29.63
C ARG A 44 12.01 -17.77 28.50
N ALA A 45 11.65 -16.50 28.61
CA ALA A 45 10.85 -15.82 27.59
C ALA A 45 11.58 -15.75 26.24
N TYR A 46 12.90 -15.58 26.23
CA TYR A 46 13.70 -15.61 25.00
C TYR A 46 13.57 -16.93 24.25
N CYS A 47 13.70 -18.05 24.96
CA CYS A 47 13.53 -19.40 24.39
C CYS A 47 12.12 -19.61 23.83
N GLN A 48 11.09 -19.14 24.54
CA GLN A 48 9.69 -19.28 24.14
C GLN A 48 9.33 -18.39 22.94
N LEU A 49 9.85 -17.17 22.91
CA LEU A 49 9.60 -16.21 21.84
C LEU A 49 10.24 -16.62 20.52
N LEU A 50 11.41 -17.28 20.56
CA LEU A 50 12.11 -17.79 19.38
C LEU A 50 11.85 -19.28 19.10
N GLU A 51 11.14 -19.97 19.99
CA GLU A 51 10.84 -21.41 19.90
C GLU A 51 12.12 -22.26 19.77
N ILE A 52 13.12 -21.96 20.63
CA ILE A 52 14.41 -22.64 20.67
C ILE A 52 14.57 -23.34 22.02
N ALA A 53 14.64 -24.67 22.00
CA ALA A 53 14.75 -25.48 23.21
C ALA A 53 16.19 -25.60 23.75
N GLU A 54 17.19 -25.50 22.88
CA GLU A 54 18.60 -25.81 23.21
C GLU A 54 19.50 -24.57 23.17
N ILE A 55 18.99 -23.40 23.55
CA ILE A 55 19.80 -22.18 23.48
C ILE A 55 20.92 -22.14 24.55
N ASP A 56 20.76 -22.92 25.62
CA ASP A 56 21.79 -23.11 26.65
C ASP A 56 23.13 -23.57 26.07
N GLN A 57 23.13 -24.28 24.93
CA GLN A 57 24.36 -24.74 24.26
C GLN A 57 25.23 -23.59 23.74
N PHE A 58 24.65 -22.38 23.60
CA PHE A 58 25.37 -21.19 23.16
C PHE A 58 25.97 -20.41 24.33
N VAL A 59 25.59 -20.70 25.58
CA VAL A 59 26.16 -20.03 26.75
C VAL A 59 27.67 -20.28 26.81
N GLY A 60 28.45 -19.19 26.89
CA GLY A 60 29.91 -19.19 26.84
C GLY A 60 30.51 -19.21 25.43
N ARG A 61 29.69 -19.32 24.37
CA ARG A 61 30.14 -19.28 22.97
C ARG A 61 30.02 -17.87 22.39
N PRO A 62 30.77 -17.55 21.31
CA PRO A 62 30.65 -16.28 20.61
C PRO A 62 29.22 -16.02 20.09
N TYR A 63 28.73 -14.79 20.25
CA TYR A 63 27.43 -14.39 19.75
C TYR A 63 27.29 -14.58 18.22
N SER A 64 28.38 -14.47 17.46
CA SER A 64 28.38 -14.74 16.01
C SER A 64 27.86 -16.14 15.66
N GLU A 65 28.17 -17.15 16.49
CA GLU A 65 27.70 -18.53 16.26
C GLU A 65 26.20 -18.66 16.56
N LEU A 66 25.71 -17.99 17.60
CA LEU A 66 24.27 -17.91 17.88
C LEU A 66 23.54 -17.14 16.78
N LEU A 67 24.10 -16.02 16.32
CA LEU A 67 23.51 -15.21 15.26
C LEU A 67 23.40 -16.00 13.95
N GLN A 68 24.45 -16.74 13.57
CA GLN A 68 24.41 -17.62 12.39
C GLN A 68 23.33 -18.69 12.50
N PHE A 69 23.22 -19.35 13.67
CA PHE A 69 22.14 -20.31 13.93
C PHE A 69 20.74 -19.70 13.80
N LEU A 70 20.54 -18.46 14.27
CA LEU A 70 19.27 -17.75 14.13
C LEU A 70 18.97 -17.44 12.65
N LEU A 71 19.97 -16.99 11.90
CA LEU A 71 19.85 -16.66 10.47
C LEU A 71 19.50 -17.89 9.62
N GLU A 72 20.14 -19.03 9.87
CA GLU A 72 19.85 -20.30 9.18
C GLU A 72 18.41 -20.78 9.40
N ARG A 73 17.79 -20.36 10.50
CA ARG A 73 16.37 -20.64 10.80
C ARG A 73 15.40 -19.63 10.18
N GLY A 74 15.92 -18.64 9.45
CA GLY A 74 15.13 -17.54 8.88
C GLY A 74 14.74 -16.48 9.91
N GLU A 75 15.40 -16.43 11.07
CA GLU A 75 15.22 -15.35 12.03
C GLU A 75 16.13 -14.17 11.60
N PHE A 76 15.58 -12.96 11.59
CA PHE A 76 16.25 -11.66 11.36
C PHE A 76 16.59 -11.19 9.93
N VAL A 77 16.44 -11.96 8.85
CA VAL A 77 16.99 -11.52 7.53
C VAL A 77 16.17 -11.90 6.28
N GLU A 78 16.07 -10.92 5.36
CA GLU A 78 15.78 -11.01 3.91
C GLU A 78 17.07 -10.58 3.12
N SER A 79 18.18 -11.31 3.25
CA SER A 79 19.46 -11.01 2.58
C SER A 79 20.08 -12.32 2.11
N ASP A 80 20.57 -12.32 0.87
CA ASP A 80 21.17 -13.48 0.22
C ASP A 80 22.58 -13.79 0.75
N ASP A 81 23.20 -12.89 1.53
CA ASP A 81 24.55 -13.03 2.09
C ASP A 81 24.54 -12.95 3.63
N LEU A 82 24.27 -14.08 4.26
CA LEU A 82 24.22 -14.23 5.72
C LEU A 82 25.57 -13.92 6.39
N ASP A 83 26.68 -14.28 5.75
CA ASP A 83 28.02 -14.13 6.33
C ASP A 83 28.42 -12.65 6.41
N SER A 84 28.12 -11.88 5.36
CA SER A 84 28.33 -10.43 5.37
C SER A 84 27.50 -9.74 6.47
N PHE A 85 26.23 -10.14 6.64
CA PHE A 85 25.37 -9.58 7.68
C PHE A 85 25.94 -9.83 9.09
N VAL A 86 26.39 -11.06 9.38
CA VAL A 86 27.03 -11.38 10.67
C VAL A 86 28.26 -10.49 10.89
N ALA A 87 29.13 -10.37 9.89
CA ALA A 87 30.34 -9.56 9.98
C ALA A 87 30.05 -8.07 10.25
N GLU A 88 29.12 -7.49 9.50
CA GLU A 88 28.69 -6.09 9.69
C GLU A 88 28.11 -5.87 11.08
N ARG A 89 27.27 -6.79 11.56
CA ARG A 89 26.67 -6.69 12.89
C ARG A 89 27.73 -6.77 13.99
N MET A 90 28.70 -7.67 13.88
CA MET A 90 29.79 -7.79 14.85
C MET A 90 30.65 -6.51 14.89
N LEU A 91 30.94 -5.91 13.74
CA LEU A 91 31.65 -4.62 13.66
C LEU A 91 30.85 -3.46 14.29
N ALA A 92 29.55 -3.39 14.04
CA ALA A 92 28.66 -2.41 14.67
C ALA A 92 28.67 -2.53 16.20
N MET A 93 28.67 -3.77 16.71
CA MET A 93 28.74 -4.02 18.14
C MET A 93 30.07 -3.60 18.77
N GLN A 94 31.18 -3.80 18.08
CA GLN A 94 32.48 -3.31 18.54
C GLN A 94 32.55 -1.77 18.61
N ARG A 95 31.78 -1.07 17.77
CA ARG A 95 31.65 0.39 17.80
C ARG A 95 30.66 0.90 18.86
N GLY A 96 30.01 0.00 19.61
CA GLY A 96 29.02 0.39 20.63
C GLY A 96 27.69 0.86 20.03
N GLU A 97 27.37 0.47 18.80
CA GLU A 97 26.13 0.88 18.15
C GLU A 97 24.92 0.15 18.75
N LEU A 98 23.85 0.90 18.97
CA LEU A 98 22.55 0.36 19.36
C LEU A 98 21.88 -0.34 18.16
N LEU A 99 21.04 -1.32 18.44
CA LEU A 99 20.14 -1.93 17.46
C LEU A 99 18.70 -1.73 17.93
N SER A 100 17.82 -1.35 17.02
CA SER A 100 16.36 -1.41 17.25
C SER A 100 15.72 -1.74 15.92
N LEU A 101 15.09 -2.90 15.84
CA LEU A 101 14.39 -3.36 14.65
C LEU A 101 13.11 -4.08 15.01
N GLU A 102 12.17 -4.14 14.06
CA GLU A 102 11.05 -5.06 14.11
C GLU A 102 11.28 -6.16 13.09
N HIS A 103 11.14 -7.40 13.53
CA HIS A 103 11.32 -8.60 12.73
C HIS A 103 10.03 -9.41 12.74
N VAL A 104 9.57 -9.79 11.55
CA VAL A 104 8.46 -10.73 11.43
C VAL A 104 9.03 -12.12 11.23
N ARG A 105 8.73 -12.99 12.18
CA ARG A 105 9.20 -14.37 12.21
C ARG A 105 8.48 -15.22 11.16
N PRO A 106 9.06 -16.35 10.73
CA PRO A 106 8.42 -17.28 9.79
C PRO A 106 7.04 -17.79 10.23
N ASN A 107 6.77 -17.82 11.54
CA ASN A 107 5.46 -18.20 12.09
C ASN A 107 4.43 -17.04 12.14
N GLY A 108 4.79 -15.86 11.64
CA GLY A 108 3.95 -14.66 11.58
C GLY A 108 3.98 -13.78 12.83
N ARG A 109 4.73 -14.12 13.89
CA ARG A 109 4.90 -13.23 15.05
C ARG A 109 5.77 -12.04 14.70
N VAL A 110 5.43 -10.87 15.22
CA VAL A 110 6.22 -9.65 15.09
C VAL A 110 6.99 -9.43 16.39
N LEU A 111 8.32 -9.53 16.34
CA LEU A 111 9.19 -9.24 17.46
C LEU A 111 9.85 -7.88 17.28
N ARG A 112 9.75 -7.01 18.30
CA ARG A 112 10.65 -5.87 18.42
C ARG A 112 11.91 -6.34 19.14
N VAL A 113 13.06 -6.14 18.49
CA VAL A 113 14.37 -6.53 19.02
C VAL A 113 15.22 -5.29 19.20
N SER A 114 15.67 -5.07 20.43
CA SER A 114 16.56 -3.96 20.77
C SER A 114 17.83 -4.48 21.42
N ALA A 115 18.98 -3.97 20.99
CA ALA A 115 20.28 -4.27 21.59
C ALA A 115 20.93 -2.98 22.07
N VAL A 116 21.20 -2.92 23.37
CA VAL A 116 21.80 -1.74 24.04
C VAL A 116 23.16 -2.13 24.61
N PRO A 117 24.22 -1.36 24.35
CA PRO A 117 25.54 -1.61 24.92
C PRO A 117 25.56 -1.33 26.43
N LEU A 118 26.33 -2.11 27.18
CA LEU A 118 26.56 -1.91 28.61
C LEU A 118 27.91 -1.23 28.88
N PRO A 119 28.03 -0.29 29.83
CA PRO A 119 29.30 0.06 30.45
C PRO A 119 29.65 -1.05 31.47
N PRO A 120 30.80 -1.77 31.43
CA PRO A 120 32.10 -1.52 30.76
C PRO A 120 32.32 -2.20 29.40
N GLY A 121 31.34 -2.95 28.89
CA GLY A 121 31.38 -3.65 27.62
C GLY A 121 30.24 -4.67 27.52
N GLY A 122 29.94 -5.16 26.32
CA GLY A 122 28.87 -6.13 26.07
C GLY A 122 27.50 -5.52 25.79
N TYR A 123 26.48 -6.36 25.69
CA TYR A 123 25.16 -5.98 25.18
C TYR A 123 24.03 -6.65 25.95
N ILE A 124 22.93 -5.92 26.12
CA ILE A 124 21.63 -6.47 26.47
C ILE A 124 20.74 -6.44 25.24
N TYR A 125 20.27 -7.61 24.84
CA TYR A 125 19.22 -7.79 23.87
C TYR A 125 17.88 -8.00 24.59
N THR A 126 16.86 -7.32 24.08
CA THR A 126 15.47 -7.46 24.51
C THR A 126 14.61 -7.83 23.32
N TYR A 127 13.69 -8.79 23.53
CA TYR A 127 12.76 -9.31 22.54
C TYR A 127 11.35 -9.16 23.09
N LEU A 128 10.51 -8.41 22.38
CA LEU A 128 9.14 -8.16 22.77
C LEU A 128 8.20 -8.63 21.66
N ASP A 129 7.20 -9.43 22.03
CA ASP A 129 6.12 -9.80 21.11
C ASP A 129 5.18 -8.62 20.89
N ASN A 130 5.38 -7.95 19.75
CA ASN A 130 4.57 -6.82 19.29
C ASN A 130 3.49 -7.25 18.28
N THR A 131 3.22 -8.55 18.14
CA THR A 131 2.27 -9.05 17.13
C THR A 131 0.90 -8.39 17.26
N ARG A 132 0.37 -8.28 18.48
CA ARG A 132 -0.96 -7.68 18.72
C ARG A 132 -0.98 -6.18 18.39
N GLU A 133 0.08 -5.47 18.74
CA GLU A 133 0.21 -4.03 18.49
C GLU A 133 0.37 -3.75 17.00
N SER A 134 1.25 -4.50 16.33
CA SER A 134 1.47 -4.43 14.89
C SER A 134 0.19 -4.73 14.11
N GLN A 135 -0.53 -5.81 14.46
CA GLN A 135 -1.82 -6.14 13.84
C GLN A 135 -2.90 -5.07 14.12
N ALA A 136 -2.92 -4.48 15.32
CA ALA A 136 -3.86 -3.42 15.65
C ALA A 136 -3.57 -2.14 14.86
N GLN A 137 -2.30 -1.77 14.70
CA GLN A 137 -1.86 -0.62 13.89
C GLN A 137 -2.19 -0.83 12.41
N GLU A 138 -1.87 -1.99 11.85
CA GLU A 138 -2.18 -2.33 10.46
C GLU A 138 -3.70 -2.32 10.21
N LYS A 139 -4.49 -2.91 11.12
CA LYS A 139 -5.95 -2.85 11.05
C LYS A 139 -6.48 -1.42 11.13
N MET A 140 -5.89 -0.57 11.97
CA MET A 140 -6.27 0.84 12.06
C MET A 140 -5.96 1.59 10.76
N LEU A 141 -4.79 1.38 10.18
CA LEU A 141 -4.40 1.97 8.89
C LEU A 141 -5.36 1.53 7.77
N ARG A 142 -5.67 0.23 7.70
CA ARG A 142 -6.61 -0.34 6.73
C ARG A 142 -8.01 0.24 6.90
N ASN A 143 -8.53 0.32 8.12
CA ASN A 143 -9.83 0.91 8.41
C ASN A 143 -9.88 2.40 8.05
N THR A 144 -8.79 3.13 8.30
CA THR A 144 -8.65 4.54 7.93
C THR A 144 -8.71 4.69 6.42
N LYS A 145 -7.91 3.92 5.67
CA LYS A 145 -7.93 3.90 4.20
C LYS A 145 -9.31 3.55 3.65
N ALA A 146 -9.97 2.52 4.19
CA ALA A 146 -11.32 2.15 3.79
C ALA A 146 -12.35 3.28 4.04
N THR A 147 -12.22 3.99 5.15
CA THR A 147 -13.07 5.15 5.47
C THR A 147 -12.82 6.30 4.51
N VAL A 148 -11.56 6.60 4.20
CA VAL A 148 -11.16 7.63 3.22
C VAL A 148 -11.75 7.32 1.84
N VAL A 149 -11.61 6.08 1.37
CA VAL A 149 -12.21 5.62 0.10
C VAL A 149 -13.72 5.76 0.12
N ALA A 150 -14.39 5.33 1.19
CA ALA A 150 -15.85 5.47 1.31
C ALA A 150 -16.30 6.94 1.26
N MET A 151 -15.59 7.84 1.92
CA MET A 151 -15.89 9.28 1.89
C MET A 151 -15.68 9.89 0.50
N ALA A 152 -14.61 9.53 -0.19
CA ALA A 152 -14.38 9.97 -1.56
C ALA A 152 -15.47 9.45 -2.50
N ASN A 153 -15.85 8.18 -2.36
CA ASN A 153 -16.94 7.59 -3.12
C ASN A 153 -18.27 8.31 -2.86
N PHE A 154 -18.57 8.77 -1.64
CA PHE A 154 -19.77 9.58 -1.39
C PHE A 154 -19.77 10.92 -2.12
N ALA A 155 -18.60 11.56 -2.27
CA ALA A 155 -18.49 12.80 -3.03
C ALA A 155 -18.64 12.54 -4.54
N GLU A 156 -18.05 11.43 -5.03
CA GLU A 156 -18.03 11.05 -6.44
C GLU A 156 -19.34 10.44 -6.95
N HIS A 157 -20.10 9.72 -6.12
CA HIS A 157 -21.34 9.02 -6.52
C HIS A 157 -22.42 9.96 -7.09
N ARG A 158 -22.28 11.28 -6.90
CA ARG A 158 -23.16 12.30 -7.48
C ARG A 158 -22.76 12.74 -8.90
N ASP A 159 -21.59 12.35 -9.40
CA ASP A 159 -21.01 12.84 -10.68
C ASP A 159 -20.49 11.69 -11.56
N THR A 160 -19.87 10.68 -10.95
CA THR A 160 -19.32 9.51 -11.65
C THR A 160 -19.93 8.21 -11.11
N ASP A 161 -20.19 7.25 -12.02
CA ASP A 161 -20.85 5.98 -11.66
C ASP A 161 -19.97 5.06 -10.80
N THR A 162 -18.66 5.35 -10.60
CA THR A 162 -17.75 4.37 -9.97
C THR A 162 -16.74 5.01 -9.01
N GLY A 163 -16.63 4.44 -7.81
CA GLY A 163 -15.57 4.74 -6.82
C GLY A 163 -14.19 4.19 -7.20
N VAL A 164 -14.02 3.77 -8.45
CA VAL A 164 -12.81 3.13 -8.96
C VAL A 164 -11.82 4.18 -9.46
N HIS A 165 -12.33 5.26 -10.04
CA HIS A 165 -11.52 6.38 -10.52
C HIS A 165 -10.53 6.86 -9.45
N VAL A 166 -11.00 7.09 -8.22
CA VAL A 166 -10.15 7.60 -7.12
C VAL A 166 -9.01 6.64 -6.76
N LEU A 167 -9.23 5.32 -6.87
CA LEU A 167 -8.19 4.31 -6.64
C LEU A 167 -7.17 4.27 -7.79
N ARG A 168 -7.62 4.39 -9.04
CA ARG A 168 -6.72 4.46 -10.21
C ARG A 168 -5.85 5.71 -10.18
N VAL A 169 -6.43 6.86 -9.82
CA VAL A 169 -5.69 8.11 -9.63
C VAL A 169 -4.66 7.95 -8.51
N ALA A 170 -5.06 7.41 -7.34
CA ALA A 170 -4.15 7.14 -6.23
C ALA A 170 -2.94 6.29 -6.62
N ARG A 171 -3.18 5.23 -7.40
CA ARG A 171 -2.12 4.37 -7.93
C ARG A 171 -1.18 5.13 -8.87
N LEU A 172 -1.72 5.85 -9.86
CA LEU A 172 -0.93 6.64 -10.80
C LEU A 172 -0.07 7.70 -10.09
N VAL A 173 -0.66 8.37 -9.09
CA VAL A 173 0.04 9.36 -8.25
C VAL A 173 1.19 8.71 -7.48
N GLY A 174 0.94 7.58 -6.80
CA GLY A 174 1.96 6.85 -6.05
C GLY A 174 3.09 6.32 -6.93
N LEU A 175 2.77 5.74 -8.10
CA LEU A 175 3.77 5.26 -9.06
C LEU A 175 4.62 6.41 -9.61
N THR A 176 4.00 7.55 -9.92
CA THR A 176 4.72 8.74 -10.41
C THR A 176 5.65 9.31 -9.34
N ALA A 177 5.21 9.38 -8.08
CA ALA A 177 6.06 9.81 -6.97
C ALA A 177 7.28 8.88 -6.79
N ARG A 178 7.08 7.56 -6.81
CA ARG A 178 8.20 6.58 -6.77
C ARG A 178 9.16 6.76 -7.94
N LYS A 179 8.62 7.01 -9.13
CA LYS A 179 9.43 7.21 -10.34
C LYS A 179 10.29 8.47 -10.24
N LEU A 180 9.74 9.56 -9.71
CA LEU A 180 10.49 10.77 -9.40
C LEU A 180 11.65 10.48 -8.44
N LYS A 181 11.41 9.72 -7.37
CA LYS A 181 12.45 9.28 -6.43
C LYS A 181 13.54 8.45 -7.11
N ARG A 182 13.17 7.45 -7.91
CA ARG A 182 14.11 6.61 -8.68
C ARG A 182 14.96 7.45 -9.64
N ASN A 183 14.37 8.47 -10.25
CA ASN A 183 15.05 9.41 -11.14
C ASN A 183 15.84 10.51 -10.40
N SER A 184 15.98 10.41 -9.06
CA SER A 184 16.67 11.39 -8.19
C SER A 184 16.12 12.82 -8.35
N GLN A 185 14.83 12.96 -8.62
CA GLN A 185 14.13 14.24 -8.71
C GLN A 185 13.46 14.57 -7.38
N PHE A 186 13.49 15.85 -6.99
CA PHE A 186 12.85 16.35 -5.78
C PHE A 186 13.25 15.59 -4.50
N THR A 187 14.54 15.26 -4.35
CA THR A 187 15.07 14.45 -3.24
C THR A 187 14.78 15.01 -1.84
N ASP A 188 14.56 16.32 -1.75
CA ASP A 188 14.23 17.01 -0.49
C ASP A 188 12.75 16.90 -0.11
N ILE A 189 11.90 16.42 -1.03
CA ILE A 189 10.44 16.33 -0.88
C ILE A 189 9.96 14.88 -0.96
N VAL A 190 10.51 14.08 -1.89
CA VAL A 190 10.02 12.74 -2.21
C VAL A 190 10.79 11.68 -1.43
N ASP A 191 10.40 11.49 -0.17
CA ASP A 191 10.82 10.36 0.66
C ASP A 191 9.76 9.23 0.68
N GLU A 192 10.03 8.15 1.43
CA GLU A 192 9.06 7.03 1.55
C GLU A 192 7.73 7.48 2.18
N ALA A 193 7.78 8.39 3.15
CA ALA A 193 6.58 8.88 3.82
C ALA A 193 5.71 9.71 2.87
N PHE A 194 6.31 10.56 2.03
CA PHE A 194 5.59 11.30 0.99
C PHE A 194 4.92 10.34 0.01
N ILE A 195 5.64 9.32 -0.47
CA ILE A 195 5.10 8.32 -1.41
C ILE A 195 3.89 7.57 -0.81
N GLU A 196 3.98 7.18 0.46
CA GLU A 196 2.88 6.50 1.17
C GLU A 196 1.64 7.40 1.29
N HIS A 197 1.84 8.67 1.64
CA HIS A 197 0.74 9.59 1.90
C HIS A 197 0.12 10.17 0.62
N VAL A 198 0.91 10.50 -0.41
CA VAL A 198 0.44 11.23 -1.59
C VAL A 198 -0.62 10.46 -2.39
N GLY A 199 -0.46 9.13 -2.53
CA GLY A 199 -1.47 8.30 -3.19
C GLY A 199 -2.76 8.21 -2.39
N THR A 200 -2.68 8.03 -1.06
CA THR A 200 -3.87 8.02 -0.19
C THR A 200 -4.57 9.38 -0.18
N ALA A 201 -3.80 10.47 -0.17
CA ALA A 201 -4.28 11.83 -0.17
C ALA A 201 -5.02 12.20 -1.47
N SER A 202 -4.56 11.72 -2.63
CA SER A 202 -5.19 12.04 -3.91
C SER A 202 -6.58 11.43 -4.08
N ILE A 203 -6.95 10.41 -3.27
CA ILE A 203 -8.32 9.88 -3.21
C ILE A 203 -9.33 11.00 -2.86
N LEU A 204 -8.88 12.01 -2.11
CA LEU A 204 -9.71 13.09 -1.60
C LEU A 204 -9.71 14.36 -2.48
N HIS A 205 -9.09 14.34 -3.66
CA HIS A 205 -8.92 15.54 -4.50
C HIS A 205 -10.25 16.24 -4.80
N ASP A 206 -11.31 15.46 -5.06
CA ASP A 206 -12.64 15.94 -5.44
C ASP A 206 -13.66 15.95 -4.29
N VAL A 207 -13.25 15.73 -3.03
CA VAL A 207 -14.17 15.65 -1.87
C VAL A 207 -15.04 16.92 -1.71
N GLY A 208 -14.57 18.06 -2.21
CA GLY A 208 -15.31 19.31 -2.17
C GLY A 208 -16.56 19.36 -3.07
N LYS A 209 -16.72 18.43 -4.02
CA LYS A 209 -17.92 18.32 -4.87
C LYS A 209 -19.20 18.15 -4.05
N ILE A 210 -19.09 17.69 -2.80
CA ILE A 210 -20.22 17.64 -1.84
C ILE A 210 -20.95 18.99 -1.71
N SER A 211 -20.24 20.11 -1.92
CA SER A 211 -20.81 21.46 -1.84
C SER A 211 -21.47 21.96 -3.14
N THR A 212 -21.30 21.24 -4.26
CA THR A 212 -21.87 21.62 -5.55
C THR A 212 -23.34 21.20 -5.62
N PRO A 213 -24.29 22.06 -6.01
CA PRO A 213 -25.70 21.68 -6.17
C PRO A 213 -25.93 20.66 -7.30
N ASP A 214 -26.84 19.70 -7.11
CA ASP A 214 -27.18 18.67 -8.11
C ASP A 214 -27.59 19.26 -9.46
N ARG A 215 -28.39 20.33 -9.45
CA ARG A 215 -28.83 21.01 -10.69
C ARG A 215 -27.68 21.53 -11.57
N ILE A 216 -26.49 21.72 -10.98
CA ILE A 216 -25.27 22.14 -11.67
C ILE A 216 -24.42 20.91 -12.00
N LEU A 217 -24.17 20.06 -11.02
CA LEU A 217 -23.32 18.87 -11.16
C LEU A 217 -23.87 17.87 -12.18
N LEU A 218 -25.18 17.60 -12.13
CA LEU A 218 -25.88 16.62 -12.98
C LEU A 218 -26.49 17.25 -14.24
N LYS A 219 -26.07 18.47 -14.61
CA LYS A 219 -26.69 19.17 -15.74
C LYS A 219 -26.35 18.47 -17.06
N ALA A 220 -27.37 17.96 -17.75
CA ALA A 220 -27.25 17.41 -19.10
C ALA A 220 -27.11 18.53 -20.15
N GLY A 221 -25.94 19.15 -20.24
CA GLY A 221 -25.64 20.21 -21.20
C GLY A 221 -24.48 21.11 -20.78
N PRO A 222 -24.11 22.12 -21.61
CA PRO A 222 -23.05 23.05 -21.24
C PRO A 222 -23.44 23.89 -20.02
N LEU A 223 -22.45 24.17 -19.19
CA LEU A 223 -22.56 25.05 -18.04
C LEU A 223 -22.42 26.51 -18.47
N SER A 224 -23.17 27.41 -17.84
CA SER A 224 -22.95 28.85 -17.94
C SER A 224 -21.66 29.25 -17.21
N GLU A 225 -21.15 30.46 -17.47
CA GLU A 225 -19.98 30.97 -16.75
C GLU A 225 -20.21 31.03 -15.23
N GLU A 226 -21.43 31.38 -14.80
CA GLU A 226 -21.82 31.39 -13.38
C GLU A 226 -21.83 29.98 -12.77
N GLU A 227 -22.39 29.01 -13.49
CA GLU A 227 -22.40 27.60 -13.08
C GLU A 227 -20.98 27.03 -13.01
N TRP A 228 -20.11 27.42 -13.95
CA TRP A 228 -18.69 27.07 -13.92
C TRP A 228 -17.99 27.77 -12.73
N GLY A 229 -18.35 29.01 -12.40
CA GLY A 229 -17.90 29.66 -11.18
C GLY A 229 -18.19 28.82 -9.92
N VAL A 230 -19.37 28.18 -9.86
CA VAL A 230 -19.76 27.31 -8.74
C VAL A 230 -18.97 26.00 -8.73
N ILE A 231 -18.80 25.31 -9.86
CA ILE A 231 -18.06 24.03 -9.86
C ILE A 231 -16.61 24.24 -9.41
N LYS A 232 -15.94 25.32 -9.83
CA LYS A 232 -14.54 25.60 -9.42
C LYS A 232 -14.34 25.72 -7.91
N LEU A 233 -15.41 25.98 -7.13
CA LEU A 233 -15.33 26.09 -5.68
C LEU A 233 -15.01 24.75 -5.00
N HIS A 234 -15.24 23.60 -5.64
CA HIS A 234 -14.95 22.29 -5.03
C HIS A 234 -13.50 22.20 -4.55
N ALA A 235 -12.54 22.75 -5.31
CA ALA A 235 -11.13 22.74 -4.94
C ALA A 235 -10.88 23.47 -3.60
N ALA A 236 -11.39 24.70 -3.48
CA ALA A 236 -11.23 25.51 -2.27
C ALA A 236 -11.99 24.91 -1.07
N VAL A 237 -13.21 24.41 -1.30
CA VAL A 237 -14.05 23.79 -0.26
C VAL A 237 -13.43 22.48 0.24
N GLY A 238 -12.99 21.60 -0.67
CA GLY A 238 -12.33 20.34 -0.32
C GLY A 238 -11.08 20.61 0.52
N ALA A 239 -10.24 21.55 0.10
CA ALA A 239 -9.06 21.94 0.86
C ALA A 239 -9.39 22.50 2.25
N GLN A 240 -10.47 23.27 2.39
CA GLN A 240 -10.93 23.78 3.69
C GLN A 240 -11.38 22.63 4.62
N LEU A 241 -12.18 21.70 4.11
CA LEU A 241 -12.66 20.55 4.88
C LEU A 241 -11.50 19.68 5.39
N LEU A 242 -10.52 19.42 4.53
CA LEU A 242 -9.35 18.61 4.86
C LEU A 242 -8.43 19.31 5.86
N ARG A 243 -8.22 20.63 5.75
CA ARG A 243 -7.49 21.41 6.76
C ARG A 243 -8.16 21.37 8.13
N GLN A 244 -9.50 21.46 8.17
CA GLN A 244 -10.25 21.33 9.43
C GLN A 244 -10.07 19.94 10.05
N ALA A 245 -10.19 18.88 9.25
CA ALA A 245 -9.96 17.51 9.71
C ALA A 245 -8.53 17.30 10.23
N HIS A 246 -7.52 17.84 9.53
CA HIS A 246 -6.12 17.79 9.94
C HIS A 246 -5.90 18.39 11.33
N LEU A 247 -6.52 19.56 11.62
CA LEU A 247 -6.42 20.21 12.92
C LEU A 247 -7.10 19.42 14.05
N MET A 248 -8.16 18.65 13.74
CA MET A 248 -8.89 17.87 14.75
C MET A 248 -8.13 16.62 15.21
N VAL A 249 -7.39 15.97 14.31
CA VAL A 249 -6.71 14.69 14.58
C VAL A 249 -5.32 14.88 15.18
N GLY A 250 -4.73 16.06 15.04
CA GLY A 250 -3.33 16.34 15.39
C GLY A 250 -2.42 15.96 14.23
N GLU A 251 -1.89 16.98 13.56
CA GLU A 251 -0.88 16.93 12.47
C GLU A 251 -0.86 15.63 11.63
N SER A 252 -1.94 15.35 10.90
CA SER A 252 -2.00 14.22 9.95
C SER A 252 -1.42 14.58 8.59
N ALA A 253 -0.30 13.94 8.22
CA ALA A 253 0.41 14.20 6.96
C ALA A 253 -0.47 13.98 5.71
N TYR A 254 -1.25 12.90 5.65
CA TYR A 254 -2.10 12.63 4.47
C TYR A 254 -3.24 13.64 4.32
N LEU A 255 -3.79 14.18 5.42
CA LEU A 255 -4.83 15.21 5.35
C LEU A 255 -4.27 16.56 4.92
N GLN A 256 -3.04 16.89 5.33
CA GLN A 256 -2.34 18.08 4.86
C GLN A 256 -2.06 18.01 3.36
N ILE A 257 -1.47 16.91 2.89
CA ILE A 257 -1.22 16.67 1.47
C ILE A 257 -2.54 16.63 0.69
N GLY A 258 -3.58 16.01 1.27
CA GLY A 258 -4.91 15.98 0.66
C GLY A 258 -5.49 17.38 0.47
N ALA A 259 -5.29 18.28 1.43
CA ALA A 259 -5.72 19.67 1.30
C ALA A 259 -4.94 20.45 0.23
N GLU A 260 -3.64 20.18 0.07
CA GLU A 260 -2.83 20.72 -1.03
C GLU A 260 -3.36 20.23 -2.38
N ILE A 261 -3.56 18.93 -2.52
CA ILE A 261 -4.08 18.31 -3.75
C ILE A 261 -5.46 18.87 -4.09
N ALA A 262 -6.40 18.84 -3.16
CA ALA A 262 -7.74 19.37 -3.38
C ALA A 262 -7.71 20.83 -3.84
N LEU A 263 -6.83 21.65 -3.25
CA LEU A 263 -6.71 23.05 -3.65
C LEU A 263 -6.07 23.23 -5.03
N THR A 264 -5.14 22.36 -5.43
CA THR A 264 -4.19 22.68 -6.51
C THR A 264 -4.16 21.71 -7.69
N HIS A 265 -4.92 20.61 -7.68
CA HIS A 265 -4.97 19.66 -8.80
C HIS A 265 -5.55 20.25 -10.11
N HIS A 266 -6.18 21.42 -10.05
CA HIS A 266 -6.63 22.18 -11.22
C HIS A 266 -5.80 23.45 -11.49
N GLU A 267 -4.74 23.69 -10.73
CA GLU A 267 -3.76 24.72 -11.07
C GLU A 267 -2.94 24.27 -12.28
N TRP A 268 -2.60 25.22 -13.15
CA TRP A 268 -1.85 24.94 -14.37
C TRP A 268 -0.45 25.48 -14.21
N PHE A 269 0.55 24.74 -14.68
CA PHE A 269 1.96 25.11 -14.53
C PHE A 269 2.27 26.53 -15.07
N ASN A 270 1.51 27.02 -16.06
CA ASN A 270 1.62 28.37 -16.61
C ASN A 270 0.82 29.47 -15.87
N GLY A 271 0.11 29.14 -14.79
CA GLY A 271 -0.68 30.10 -13.99
C GLY A 271 -2.12 30.33 -14.46
N ASN A 272 -2.58 29.66 -15.52
CA ASN A 272 -3.95 29.84 -16.06
C ASN A 272 -5.00 28.92 -15.40
N GLY A 273 -4.61 28.18 -14.36
CA GLY A 273 -5.49 27.27 -13.62
C GLY A 273 -6.35 27.98 -12.57
N TYR A 274 -6.95 27.19 -11.69
CA TYR A 274 -7.80 27.67 -10.61
C TYR A 274 -7.59 26.83 -9.35
N PRO A 275 -7.97 27.31 -8.15
CA PRO A 275 -8.68 28.56 -7.84
C PRO A 275 -7.82 29.80 -7.62
N ALA A 276 -6.52 29.66 -7.39
CA ALA A 276 -5.61 30.75 -7.02
C ALA A 276 -4.72 31.24 -8.17
N GLY A 277 -4.65 30.51 -9.29
CA GLY A 277 -3.81 30.88 -10.43
C GLY A 277 -2.31 30.74 -10.11
N LEU A 278 -1.98 29.71 -9.33
CA LEU A 278 -0.59 29.41 -8.98
C LEU A 278 0.17 28.96 -10.23
N ALA A 279 1.44 29.34 -10.32
CA ALA A 279 2.29 29.04 -11.48
C ALA A 279 3.61 28.38 -11.06
N GLY A 280 4.09 27.48 -11.89
CA GLY A 280 5.36 26.79 -11.73
C GLY A 280 5.45 26.03 -10.41
N GLU A 281 6.58 26.22 -9.72
CA GLU A 281 6.89 25.56 -8.45
C GLU A 281 6.10 26.10 -7.24
N ASN A 282 5.32 27.19 -7.42
CA ASN A 282 4.38 27.61 -6.38
C ASN A 282 3.20 26.64 -6.23
N ILE A 283 2.99 25.76 -7.20
CA ILE A 283 2.06 24.64 -7.10
C ILE A 283 2.76 23.52 -6.32
N PRO A 284 2.21 23.05 -5.18
CA PRO A 284 2.75 21.92 -4.45
C PRO A 284 2.99 20.70 -5.37
N LEU A 285 4.08 19.96 -5.13
CA LEU A 285 4.42 18.80 -5.96
C LEU A 285 3.29 17.75 -5.96
N SER A 286 2.63 17.58 -4.81
CA SER A 286 1.45 16.73 -4.63
C SER A 286 0.34 17.07 -5.64
N GLY A 287 0.00 18.35 -5.79
CA GLY A 287 -0.98 18.85 -6.78
C GLY A 287 -0.52 18.65 -8.22
N ARG A 288 0.76 18.92 -8.52
CA ARG A 288 1.34 18.73 -9.87
C ARG A 288 1.27 17.27 -10.33
N ILE A 289 1.53 16.33 -9.43
CA ILE A 289 1.42 14.89 -9.71
C ILE A 289 -0.05 14.50 -9.91
N CYS A 290 -0.93 14.92 -9.01
CA CYS A 290 -2.36 14.58 -9.08
C CYS A 290 -3.03 15.10 -10.34
N ALA A 291 -2.70 16.31 -10.79
CA ALA A 291 -3.27 16.92 -11.99
C ALA A 291 -3.05 16.08 -13.26
N ILE A 292 -1.86 15.49 -13.41
CA ILE A 292 -1.55 14.64 -14.57
C ILE A 292 -2.31 13.31 -14.46
N ALA A 293 -2.31 12.69 -13.28
CA ALA A 293 -2.97 11.42 -13.04
C ALA A 293 -4.50 11.50 -13.25
N ASP A 294 -5.13 12.55 -12.73
CA ASP A 294 -6.56 12.81 -12.90
C ASP A 294 -6.93 13.02 -14.37
N VAL A 295 -6.21 13.90 -15.09
CA VAL A 295 -6.48 14.13 -16.52
C VAL A 295 -6.24 12.87 -17.34
N PHE A 296 -5.18 12.10 -17.05
CA PHE A 296 -4.94 10.84 -17.75
C PHE A 296 -6.10 9.86 -17.52
N ASP A 297 -6.51 9.65 -16.27
CA ASP A 297 -7.61 8.73 -15.95
C ASP A 297 -8.93 9.18 -16.60
N ALA A 298 -9.21 10.49 -16.58
CA ALA A 298 -10.38 11.08 -17.22
C ALA A 298 -10.41 10.93 -18.75
N LEU A 299 -9.24 10.86 -19.41
CA LEU A 299 -9.14 10.62 -20.85
C LEU A 299 -9.28 9.13 -21.21
N MET A 300 -8.76 8.26 -20.34
CA MET A 300 -8.81 6.81 -20.49
C MET A 300 -10.17 6.22 -20.06
N SER A 301 -10.94 6.95 -19.27
CA SER A 301 -12.28 6.55 -18.83
C SER A 301 -13.34 7.05 -19.80
N ARG A 302 -14.41 6.28 -19.96
CA ARG A 302 -15.58 6.70 -20.72
C ARG A 302 -16.37 7.76 -19.98
N ARG A 303 -16.94 8.69 -20.73
CA ARG A 303 -17.96 9.62 -20.23
C ARG A 303 -19.20 9.54 -21.12
N PRO A 304 -20.39 9.93 -20.66
CA PRO A 304 -21.62 9.87 -21.46
C PRO A 304 -21.52 10.49 -22.86
N TYR A 305 -20.61 11.46 -23.04
CA TYR A 305 -20.42 12.21 -24.28
C TYR A 305 -19.10 11.88 -25.02
N LYS A 306 -18.26 10.97 -24.52
CA LYS A 306 -16.91 10.75 -25.05
C LYS A 306 -16.44 9.30 -24.86
N ALA A 307 -16.02 8.68 -25.95
CA ALA A 307 -15.35 7.38 -25.92
C ALA A 307 -13.94 7.50 -25.27
N PRO A 308 -13.47 6.48 -24.55
CA PRO A 308 -12.15 6.47 -23.93
C PRO A 308 -11.06 6.57 -25.01
N TRP A 309 -9.96 7.23 -24.65
CA TRP A 309 -8.77 7.34 -25.50
C TRP A 309 -7.87 6.12 -25.34
N SER A 310 -6.97 5.90 -26.30
CA SER A 310 -5.85 4.99 -26.10
C SER A 310 -4.79 5.63 -25.19
N ALA A 311 -3.98 4.79 -24.53
CA ALA A 311 -2.90 5.28 -23.66
C ALA A 311 -1.93 6.19 -24.43
N GLU A 312 -1.63 5.85 -25.68
CA GLU A 312 -0.75 6.64 -26.55
C GLU A 312 -1.35 8.01 -26.88
N GLN A 313 -2.67 8.09 -27.11
CA GLN A 313 -3.36 9.35 -27.36
C GLN A 313 -3.37 10.24 -26.11
N ALA A 314 -3.65 9.66 -24.94
CA ALA A 314 -3.62 10.37 -23.66
C ALA A 314 -2.21 10.90 -23.35
N VAL A 315 -1.18 10.04 -23.49
CA VAL A 315 0.23 10.43 -23.33
C VAL A 315 0.64 11.52 -24.32
N ALA A 316 0.21 11.44 -25.58
CA ALA A 316 0.52 12.46 -26.58
C ALA A 316 -0.05 13.83 -26.20
N LEU A 317 -1.28 13.90 -25.66
CA LEU A 317 -1.85 15.14 -25.16
C LEU A 317 -1.09 15.65 -23.93
N ILE A 318 -0.79 14.78 -22.96
CA ILE A 318 -0.04 15.15 -21.76
C ILE A 318 1.33 15.74 -22.13
N ARG A 319 2.06 15.10 -23.04
CA ARG A 319 3.33 15.63 -23.57
C ARG A 319 3.15 17.00 -24.24
N LYS A 320 2.09 17.17 -25.03
CA LYS A 320 1.77 18.45 -25.68
C LYS A 320 1.47 19.57 -24.68
N GLN A 321 0.92 19.23 -23.52
CA GLN A 321 0.58 20.18 -22.45
C GLN A 321 1.70 20.35 -21.40
N SER A 322 2.88 19.80 -21.67
CA SER A 322 4.07 19.99 -20.85
C SER A 322 4.53 21.46 -20.87
N GLY A 323 4.74 22.03 -19.69
CA GLY A 323 5.10 23.43 -19.49
C GLY A 323 3.92 24.41 -19.58
N THR A 324 2.73 23.94 -19.98
CA THR A 324 1.49 24.75 -19.97
C THR A 324 0.59 24.33 -18.80
N GLN A 325 -0.11 23.20 -18.95
CA GLN A 325 -0.95 22.66 -17.90
C GLN A 325 -0.11 21.88 -16.88
N PHE A 326 0.87 21.12 -17.35
CA PHE A 326 1.59 20.15 -16.54
C PHE A 326 3.06 20.53 -16.36
N ASP A 327 3.61 20.16 -15.20
CA ASP A 327 5.04 20.28 -14.91
C ASP A 327 5.86 19.35 -15.84
N PRO A 328 6.82 19.86 -16.62
CA PRO A 328 7.64 19.04 -17.52
C PRO A 328 8.39 17.88 -16.85
N VAL A 329 8.88 18.06 -15.62
CA VAL A 329 9.62 17.02 -14.89
C VAL A 329 8.67 15.89 -14.50
N VAL A 330 7.49 16.24 -14.02
CA VAL A 330 6.47 15.27 -13.63
C VAL A 330 5.89 14.56 -14.86
N VAL A 331 5.72 15.26 -15.99
CA VAL A 331 5.31 14.65 -17.27
C VAL A 331 6.29 13.57 -17.69
N ASN A 332 7.59 13.82 -17.63
CA ASN A 332 8.60 12.82 -18.01
C ASN A 332 8.51 11.57 -17.13
N ALA A 333 8.44 11.73 -15.81
CA ALA A 333 8.29 10.62 -14.88
C ALA A 333 6.98 9.84 -15.11
N PHE A 334 5.86 10.54 -15.29
CA PHE A 334 4.56 9.92 -15.55
C PHE A 334 4.58 9.08 -16.84
N VAL A 335 5.17 9.62 -17.90
CA VAL A 335 5.29 8.92 -19.20
C VAL A 335 6.13 7.65 -19.07
N GLU A 336 7.24 7.70 -18.34
CA GLU A 336 8.05 6.51 -18.08
C GLU A 336 7.25 5.44 -17.29
N VAL A 337 6.43 5.85 -16.31
CA VAL A 337 5.52 4.93 -15.59
C VAL A 337 4.56 4.23 -16.55
N ILE A 338 3.93 4.96 -17.47
CA ILE A 338 2.99 4.35 -18.43
C ILE A 338 3.72 3.38 -19.36
N GLN A 339 4.92 3.73 -19.83
CA GLN A 339 5.71 2.84 -20.69
C GLN A 339 6.15 1.56 -19.96
N GLU A 340 6.54 1.66 -18.68
CA GLU A 340 6.88 0.49 -17.87
C GLU A 340 5.68 -0.44 -17.66
N ARG A 341 4.46 0.11 -17.53
CA ARG A 341 3.23 -0.69 -17.42
C ARG A 341 2.92 -1.51 -18.67
N GLU A 342 3.23 -0.99 -19.85
CA GLU A 342 2.98 -1.67 -21.13
C GLU A 342 3.93 -2.87 -21.37
N THR A 343 4.99 -3.03 -20.56
CA THR A 343 5.98 -4.10 -20.76
C THR A 343 5.49 -5.50 -20.36
N VAL A 344 4.52 -5.60 -19.44
CA VAL A 344 3.99 -6.87 -18.95
C VAL A 344 2.48 -6.93 -19.20
N SER A 345 2.07 -7.79 -20.13
CA SER A 345 0.67 -7.98 -20.52
C SER A 345 0.30 -9.46 -20.41
N LEU A 346 -0.41 -9.84 -19.34
CA LEU A 346 -0.92 -11.20 -19.15
C LEU A 346 -2.21 -11.46 -19.92
N VAL A 347 -3.10 -10.45 -19.98
CA VAL A 347 -4.38 -10.51 -20.69
C VAL A 347 -4.45 -9.33 -21.66
N GLN A 348 -4.88 -9.58 -22.89
CA GLN A 348 -5.20 -8.54 -23.85
C GLN A 348 -6.68 -8.59 -24.17
N TRP A 349 -7.31 -7.42 -24.23
CA TRP A 349 -8.68 -7.30 -24.69
C TRP A 349 -8.80 -7.78 -26.14
N SER A 350 -9.89 -8.50 -26.44
CA SER A 350 -10.27 -8.86 -27.80
C SER A 350 -11.75 -8.59 -28.02
N ASP A 351 -12.16 -8.33 -29.26
CA ASP A 351 -13.58 -8.06 -29.58
C ASP A 351 -14.52 -9.21 -29.18
N SER A 352 -14.02 -10.44 -29.07
CA SER A 352 -14.78 -11.60 -28.59
C SER A 352 -15.12 -11.54 -27.09
N MET A 353 -14.45 -10.69 -26.31
CA MET A 353 -14.73 -10.46 -24.89
C MET A 353 -15.92 -9.54 -24.67
N SER A 354 -16.33 -8.75 -25.68
CA SER A 354 -17.47 -7.85 -25.54
C SER A 354 -18.77 -8.63 -25.27
N VAL A 355 -19.55 -8.18 -24.29
CA VAL A 355 -20.91 -8.67 -24.00
C VAL A 355 -21.97 -7.81 -24.68
N GLY A 356 -21.57 -6.84 -25.51
CA GLY A 356 -22.46 -5.91 -26.19
C GLY A 356 -23.02 -4.80 -25.31
N ASN A 357 -22.77 -4.86 -23.99
CA ASN A 357 -23.04 -3.76 -23.06
C ASN A 357 -21.75 -2.97 -22.85
N LEU A 358 -21.81 -1.74 -23.36
CA LEU A 358 -20.70 -0.80 -23.40
C LEU A 358 -20.13 -0.40 -22.03
N HIS A 359 -20.93 -0.48 -20.96
CA HIS A 359 -20.47 -0.21 -19.60
C HIS A 359 -19.77 -1.43 -19.00
N ILE A 360 -20.32 -2.63 -19.20
CA ILE A 360 -19.68 -3.89 -18.75
C ILE A 360 -18.34 -4.10 -19.47
N ASP A 361 -18.27 -3.87 -20.77
CA ASP A 361 -17.03 -4.03 -21.55
C ASP A 361 -15.91 -3.11 -21.04
N GLU A 362 -16.25 -1.88 -20.67
CA GLU A 362 -15.31 -0.96 -20.02
C GLU A 362 -14.88 -1.50 -18.66
N GLN A 363 -15.84 -2.05 -17.90
CA GLN A 363 -15.53 -2.60 -16.61
C GLN A 363 -14.57 -3.79 -16.69
N HIS A 364 -14.74 -4.66 -17.69
CA HIS A 364 -13.82 -5.76 -17.99
C HIS A 364 -12.42 -5.27 -18.38
N ASN A 365 -12.32 -4.22 -19.20
CA ASN A 365 -11.03 -3.62 -19.55
C ASN A 365 -10.25 -3.14 -18.31
N ILE A 366 -10.94 -2.58 -17.32
CA ILE A 366 -10.33 -2.16 -16.06
C ILE A 366 -9.83 -3.36 -15.23
N LEU A 367 -10.59 -4.47 -15.18
CA LEU A 367 -10.12 -5.70 -14.52
C LEU A 367 -8.85 -6.24 -15.19
N ILE A 368 -8.84 -6.28 -16.52
CA ILE A 368 -7.69 -6.71 -17.32
C ILE A 368 -6.46 -5.84 -17.03
N ASP A 369 -6.61 -4.52 -17.07
CA ASP A 369 -5.53 -3.57 -16.76
C ASP A 369 -5.01 -3.74 -15.33
N THR A 370 -5.90 -3.99 -14.37
CA THR A 370 -5.54 -4.20 -12.96
C THR A 370 -4.73 -5.50 -12.78
N ILE A 371 -5.11 -6.60 -13.46
CA ILE A 371 -4.35 -7.86 -13.44
C ILE A 371 -2.98 -7.71 -14.11
N ASN A 372 -2.92 -7.01 -15.25
CA ASN A 372 -1.65 -6.75 -15.95
C ASN A 372 -0.69 -5.93 -15.06
N GLN A 373 -1.22 -4.93 -14.35
CA GLN A 373 -0.42 -4.15 -13.41
C GLN A 373 0.03 -4.96 -12.20
N LEU A 374 -0.81 -5.85 -11.68
CA LEU A 374 -0.42 -6.76 -10.61
C LEU A 374 0.79 -7.59 -11.04
N ALA A 375 0.77 -8.10 -12.27
CA ALA A 375 1.87 -8.87 -12.85
C ALA A 375 3.14 -8.03 -13.05
N SER A 376 3.00 -6.79 -13.53
CA SER A 376 4.12 -5.86 -13.67
C SER A 376 4.76 -5.54 -12.31
N ALA A 377 3.96 -5.21 -11.30
CA ALA A 377 4.43 -4.90 -9.95
C ALA A 377 5.14 -6.10 -9.29
N GLU A 378 4.58 -7.30 -9.49
CA GLU A 378 5.18 -8.55 -9.03
C GLU A 378 6.53 -8.80 -9.71
N SER A 379 6.65 -8.59 -11.03
CA SER A 379 7.91 -8.75 -11.75
C SER A 379 9.01 -7.78 -11.29
N GLN A 380 8.62 -6.64 -10.71
CA GLN A 380 9.51 -5.65 -10.13
C GLN A 380 9.82 -5.90 -8.64
N ASN A 381 9.26 -6.96 -8.04
CA ASN A 381 9.30 -7.22 -6.59
C ASN A 381 8.84 -6.02 -5.73
N ASP A 382 7.91 -5.20 -6.24
CA ASP A 382 7.40 -4.04 -5.49
C ASP A 382 6.19 -4.44 -4.62
N ARG A 383 6.48 -5.01 -3.45
CA ARG A 383 5.47 -5.50 -2.50
C ARG A 383 4.42 -4.45 -2.12
N ALA A 384 4.83 -3.18 -1.99
CA ALA A 384 3.92 -2.10 -1.63
C ALA A 384 2.95 -1.77 -2.78
N VAL A 385 3.40 -1.79 -4.04
CA VAL A 385 2.51 -1.66 -5.21
C VAL A 385 1.60 -2.87 -5.34
N VAL A 386 2.14 -4.08 -5.18
CA VAL A 386 1.34 -5.33 -5.23
C VAL A 386 0.20 -5.28 -4.21
N SER A 387 0.48 -4.92 -2.96
CA SER A 387 -0.55 -4.79 -1.92
C SER A 387 -1.65 -3.79 -2.29
N MET A 388 -1.27 -2.66 -2.90
CA MET A 388 -2.21 -1.62 -3.33
C MET A 388 -3.10 -2.09 -4.49
N ILE A 389 -2.53 -2.80 -5.47
CA ILE A 389 -3.28 -3.31 -6.62
C ILE A 389 -4.26 -4.42 -6.19
N ILE A 390 -3.91 -5.25 -5.21
CA ILE A 390 -4.84 -6.28 -4.71
C ILE A 390 -6.04 -5.64 -4.00
N ASP A 391 -5.82 -4.60 -3.19
CA ASP A 391 -6.90 -3.84 -2.57
C ASP A 391 -7.87 -3.27 -3.63
N GLU A 392 -7.30 -2.72 -4.71
CA GLU A 392 -8.06 -2.20 -5.84
C GLU A 392 -8.82 -3.32 -6.56
N LEU A 393 -8.18 -4.45 -6.84
CA LEU A 393 -8.78 -5.58 -7.54
C LEU A 393 -9.95 -6.19 -6.76
N VAL A 394 -9.83 -6.33 -5.43
CA VAL A 394 -10.92 -6.78 -4.56
C VAL A 394 -12.09 -5.80 -4.63
N SER A 395 -11.81 -4.51 -4.46
CA SER A 395 -12.84 -3.47 -4.45
C SER A 395 -13.57 -3.37 -5.80
N TYR A 396 -12.80 -3.48 -6.88
CA TYR A 396 -13.31 -3.42 -8.24
C TYR A 396 -14.18 -4.62 -8.60
N ALA A 397 -13.71 -5.84 -8.28
CA ALA A 397 -14.46 -7.06 -8.56
C ALA A 397 -15.85 -7.03 -7.89
N VAL A 398 -15.93 -6.59 -6.64
CA VAL A 398 -17.21 -6.44 -5.92
C VAL A 398 -18.14 -5.45 -6.65
N PHE A 399 -17.62 -4.29 -7.03
CA PHE A 399 -18.40 -3.26 -7.71
C PHE A 399 -18.93 -3.75 -9.08
N HIS A 400 -18.05 -4.34 -9.88
CA HIS A 400 -18.37 -4.89 -11.20
C HIS A 400 -19.44 -5.98 -11.12
N PHE A 401 -19.24 -6.98 -10.24
CA PHE A 401 -20.18 -8.08 -10.09
C PHE A 401 -21.55 -7.62 -9.57
N GLN A 402 -21.61 -6.63 -8.67
CA GLN A 402 -22.87 -6.06 -8.22
C GLN A 402 -23.64 -5.42 -9.37
N TYR A 403 -22.95 -4.72 -10.27
CA TYR A 403 -23.56 -4.08 -11.43
C TYR A 403 -24.11 -5.13 -12.41
N GLU A 404 -23.32 -6.15 -12.74
CA GLU A 404 -23.78 -7.25 -13.60
C GLU A 404 -24.96 -8.01 -12.98
N GLU A 405 -24.91 -8.29 -11.67
CA GLU A 405 -25.98 -8.96 -10.93
C GLU A 405 -27.29 -8.16 -10.98
N GLN A 406 -27.24 -6.83 -10.83
CA GLN A 406 -28.42 -5.98 -10.96
C GLN A 406 -29.02 -6.05 -12.37
N LEU A 407 -28.18 -6.04 -13.40
CA LEU A 407 -28.65 -6.16 -14.79
C LEU A 407 -29.22 -7.56 -15.08
N MET A 408 -28.60 -8.62 -14.57
CA MET A 408 -29.09 -9.98 -14.71
C MET A 408 -30.43 -10.19 -14.00
N GLU A 409 -30.59 -9.62 -12.80
CA GLU A 409 -31.85 -9.67 -12.05
C GLU A 409 -32.96 -8.90 -12.78
N ALA A 410 -32.67 -7.67 -13.23
CA ALA A 410 -33.61 -6.87 -14.01
C ALA A 410 -33.99 -7.53 -15.35
N GLY A 411 -33.03 -8.18 -16.00
CA GLY A 411 -33.22 -8.91 -17.27
C GLY A 411 -33.87 -10.29 -17.11
N GLY A 412 -34.06 -10.78 -15.88
CA GLY A 412 -34.67 -12.09 -15.61
C GLY A 412 -33.81 -13.29 -16.05
N TYR A 413 -32.50 -13.22 -15.85
CA TYR A 413 -31.56 -14.27 -16.27
C TYR A 413 -31.80 -15.60 -15.49
N PRO A 414 -32.09 -16.74 -16.17
CA PRO A 414 -32.50 -17.98 -15.50
C PRO A 414 -31.43 -18.62 -14.60
N GLU A 415 -30.14 -18.42 -14.90
CA GLU A 415 -29.03 -18.95 -14.11
C GLU A 415 -28.45 -17.93 -13.11
N PHE A 416 -29.18 -16.85 -12.80
CA PHE A 416 -28.75 -15.77 -11.90
C PHE A 416 -28.11 -16.28 -10.59
N ASP A 417 -28.78 -17.18 -9.87
CA ASP A 417 -28.26 -17.70 -8.59
C ASP A 417 -26.96 -18.50 -8.75
N LYS A 418 -26.77 -19.17 -9.89
CA LYS A 418 -25.54 -19.90 -10.18
C LYS A 418 -24.42 -18.91 -10.51
N HIS A 419 -24.71 -17.89 -11.30
CA HIS A 419 -23.74 -16.87 -11.68
C HIS A 419 -23.27 -16.05 -10.46
N ARG A 420 -24.20 -15.63 -9.59
CA ARG A 420 -23.90 -14.97 -8.32
C ARG A 420 -22.98 -15.80 -7.41
N ARG A 421 -23.13 -17.13 -7.39
CA ARG A 421 -22.21 -18.00 -6.63
C ARG A 421 -20.79 -18.01 -7.20
N ILE A 422 -20.62 -17.87 -8.52
CA ILE A 422 -19.32 -17.75 -9.17
C ILE A 422 -18.64 -16.45 -8.73
N HIS A 423 -19.37 -15.33 -8.76
CA HIS A 423 -18.90 -14.03 -8.26
C HIS A 423 -18.49 -14.08 -6.79
N GLN A 424 -19.36 -14.61 -5.92
CA GLN A 424 -19.08 -14.76 -4.50
C GLN A 424 -17.82 -15.59 -4.25
N SER A 425 -17.68 -16.72 -4.94
CA SER A 425 -16.50 -17.59 -4.80
C SER A 425 -15.20 -16.88 -5.21
N PHE A 426 -15.24 -16.06 -6.27
CA PHE A 426 -14.08 -15.28 -6.69
C PHE A 426 -13.72 -14.19 -5.69
N VAL A 427 -14.72 -13.42 -5.21
CA VAL A 427 -14.53 -12.36 -4.21
C VAL A 427 -13.96 -12.93 -2.91
N GLU A 428 -14.48 -14.07 -2.44
CA GLU A 428 -13.94 -14.77 -1.26
C GLU A 428 -12.50 -15.21 -1.49
N TRP A 429 -12.21 -15.82 -2.64
CA TRP A 429 -10.87 -16.29 -2.97
C TRP A 429 -9.84 -15.16 -3.02
N ILE A 430 -10.13 -14.05 -3.70
CA ILE A 430 -9.21 -12.92 -3.78
C ILE A 430 -9.09 -12.17 -2.45
N THR A 431 -10.16 -12.11 -1.64
CA THR A 431 -10.13 -11.56 -0.28
C THR A 431 -9.21 -12.37 0.62
N ASN A 432 -9.32 -13.69 0.60
CA ASN A 432 -8.45 -14.60 1.38
C ASN A 432 -6.99 -14.46 0.93
N MET A 433 -6.75 -14.43 -0.38
CA MET A 433 -5.41 -14.24 -0.92
C MET A 433 -4.79 -12.89 -0.52
N ARG A 434 -5.58 -11.81 -0.55
CA ARG A 434 -5.14 -10.50 -0.02
C ARG A 434 -4.72 -10.64 1.44
N GLU A 435 -5.52 -11.33 2.25
CA GLU A 435 -5.19 -11.57 3.66
C GLU A 435 -3.91 -12.40 3.82
N GLU A 436 -3.69 -13.44 3.01
CA GLU A 436 -2.43 -14.19 3.00
C GLU A 436 -1.23 -13.32 2.62
N PHE A 437 -1.36 -12.47 1.61
CA PHE A 437 -0.26 -11.61 1.15
C PHE A 437 0.13 -10.53 2.18
N ILE A 438 -0.90 -9.96 2.82
CA ILE A 438 -0.74 -8.90 3.82
C ILE A 438 -0.27 -9.50 5.15
N PHE A 439 -1.02 -10.45 5.73
CA PHE A 439 -0.79 -10.97 7.09
C PHE A 439 0.19 -12.13 7.16
N HIS A 440 0.24 -13.01 6.17
CA HIS A 440 1.17 -14.14 6.15
C HIS A 440 2.47 -13.82 5.40
N ARG A 441 2.68 -12.55 5.05
CA ARG A 441 3.89 -12.01 4.39
C ARG A 441 4.45 -12.96 3.32
N ARG A 442 3.60 -13.44 2.42
CA ARG A 442 4.06 -14.16 1.23
C ARG A 442 5.09 -13.28 0.53
N ALA A 443 6.29 -13.82 0.29
CA ALA A 443 7.37 -13.07 -0.35
C ALA A 443 6.99 -12.61 -1.77
N GLN A 444 6.19 -13.44 -2.47
CA GLN A 444 5.73 -13.24 -3.84
C GLN A 444 4.32 -13.85 -4.00
N PHE A 445 3.48 -13.26 -4.86
CA PHE A 445 2.30 -13.88 -5.45
C PHE A 445 2.68 -15.13 -6.25
N GLY A 446 3.75 -15.00 -7.04
CA GLY A 446 4.23 -16.04 -7.93
C GLY A 446 3.34 -16.28 -9.16
N GLU A 447 3.94 -16.93 -10.16
CA GLU A 447 3.34 -17.13 -11.48
C GLU A 447 2.02 -17.91 -11.44
N ARG A 448 1.88 -18.85 -10.50
CA ARG A 448 0.68 -19.69 -10.36
C ARG A 448 -0.58 -18.86 -10.06
N ILE A 449 -0.47 -17.85 -9.19
CA ILE A 449 -1.62 -17.02 -8.82
C ILE A 449 -1.99 -16.09 -9.97
N LEU A 450 -0.99 -15.48 -10.61
CA LEU A 450 -1.18 -14.64 -11.78
C LEU A 450 -1.82 -15.41 -12.95
N ASN A 451 -1.37 -16.64 -13.21
CA ASN A 451 -1.94 -17.52 -14.21
C ASN A 451 -3.40 -17.88 -13.87
N PHE A 452 -3.71 -18.16 -12.59
CA PHE A 452 -5.11 -18.39 -12.19
C PHE A 452 -5.98 -17.16 -12.41
N LEU A 453 -5.54 -15.96 -12.01
CA LEU A 453 -6.28 -14.71 -12.22
C LEU A 453 -6.58 -14.49 -13.71
N ARG A 454 -5.57 -14.67 -14.57
CA ARG A 454 -5.69 -14.61 -16.02
C ARG A 454 -6.72 -15.60 -16.55
N ASP A 455 -6.56 -16.88 -16.20
CA ASP A 455 -7.38 -17.97 -16.74
C ASP A 455 -8.82 -17.87 -16.26
N TRP A 456 -9.03 -17.50 -14.99
CA TRP A 456 -10.36 -17.28 -14.43
C TRP A 456 -11.07 -16.14 -15.15
N LEU A 457 -10.42 -14.97 -15.27
CA LEU A 457 -11.03 -13.79 -15.91
C LEU A 457 -11.38 -14.07 -17.37
N CYS A 458 -10.46 -14.65 -18.14
CA CYS A 458 -10.70 -15.01 -19.54
C CYS A 458 -11.85 -16.02 -19.68
N THR A 459 -11.89 -17.05 -18.83
CA THR A 459 -12.94 -18.08 -18.86
C THR A 459 -14.30 -17.49 -18.47
N HIS A 460 -14.32 -16.57 -17.50
CA HIS A 460 -15.53 -15.90 -17.04
C HIS A 460 -16.11 -15.02 -18.16
N ILE A 461 -15.32 -14.08 -18.69
CA ILE A 461 -15.76 -13.15 -19.74
C ILE A 461 -16.16 -13.87 -21.03
N LEU A 462 -15.34 -14.80 -21.52
CA LEU A 462 -15.59 -15.49 -22.79
C LEU A 462 -16.64 -16.61 -22.67
N GLY A 463 -16.97 -17.02 -21.45
CA GLY A 463 -17.75 -18.22 -21.18
C GLY A 463 -19.04 -17.97 -20.42
N GLU A 464 -18.95 -17.45 -19.19
CA GLU A 464 -20.10 -17.21 -18.33
C GLU A 464 -20.82 -15.92 -18.74
N ASP A 465 -20.10 -14.84 -19.02
CA ASP A 465 -20.69 -13.52 -19.28
C ASP A 465 -21.41 -13.47 -20.63
N GLN A 466 -20.87 -14.17 -21.62
CA GLN A 466 -21.50 -14.34 -22.92
C GLN A 466 -22.90 -14.99 -22.83
N ARG A 467 -23.21 -15.74 -21.75
CA ARG A 467 -24.51 -16.41 -21.59
C ARG A 467 -25.62 -15.47 -21.17
N TYR A 468 -25.32 -14.42 -20.41
CA TYR A 468 -26.34 -13.45 -19.99
C TYR A 468 -26.47 -12.28 -20.97
N ARG A 469 -25.58 -12.16 -21.97
CA ARG A 469 -25.54 -11.01 -22.89
C ARG A 469 -26.89 -10.65 -23.52
N THR A 470 -27.75 -11.63 -23.81
CA THR A 470 -29.07 -11.39 -24.44
C THR A 470 -30.12 -10.83 -23.48
N TYR A 471 -29.85 -10.87 -22.17
CA TYR A 471 -30.75 -10.43 -21.11
C TYR A 471 -30.47 -9.00 -20.65
N ILE A 472 -29.26 -8.50 -20.91
CA ILE A 472 -28.76 -7.19 -20.44
C ILE A 472 -28.75 -6.10 -21.53
N ASN A 473 -29.16 -6.45 -22.76
CA ASN A 473 -29.16 -5.58 -23.93
C ASN A 473 -30.58 -5.21 -24.42
N ASN A 474 -31.61 -5.46 -23.60
CA ASN A 474 -33.02 -5.18 -23.92
C ASN A 474 -33.55 -3.95 -23.21
#